data_AF-A0A014M8Q5-F1
#
_entry.id   AF-A0A014M8Q5-F1
#
_cell.length_a   1.000
_cell.length_b   1.000
_cell.length_c   1.000
_cell.angle_alpha   90.00
_cell.angle_beta   90.00
_cell.angle_gamma   90.00
#
_symmetry.space_group_name_H-M   'P 1'
#
loop_
_entity.id
_entity.type
_entity.pdbx_description
1 polymer ?
#
loop_
_entity_poly.entity_id
_entity_poly.type
_entity_poly.pdbx_seq_one_letter_code
_entity_poly.pdbx_strand_id
1 'polypeptide(L)'
;MVGMAAATSGKLREGLAAVRALRRLVDEMEALQVDRARELGWAWGDIAEPLGISRQSAHKKHTRRRAKTPHPASRPGAGSDGTSEEAPRKGDGRSGHIQRSD
;
A
#
# COMPACT_ATOMS: atom_id res chain seq x y z
N MET A 1 18.42 -8.87 24.79
CA MET A 1 17.70 -10.14 24.52
C MET A 1 16.32 -10.05 25.17
N VAL A 2 15.32 -9.49 24.47
CA VAL A 2 13.95 -9.34 25.01
C VAL A 2 13.30 -10.73 25.03
N GLY A 3 12.87 -11.16 26.23
CA GLY A 3 12.68 -12.57 26.59
C GLY A 3 11.56 -13.31 25.86
N MET A 4 11.91 -14.47 25.30
CA MET A 4 11.00 -15.56 24.91
C MET A 4 10.27 -16.22 26.11
N ALA A 5 10.59 -15.82 27.35
CA ALA A 5 10.07 -16.42 28.57
C ALA A 5 8.57 -16.16 28.86
N ALA A 6 7.87 -15.43 28.00
CA ALA A 6 6.42 -15.22 28.08
C ALA A 6 5.59 -16.29 27.34
N ALA A 7 6.20 -17.34 26.77
CA ALA A 7 5.46 -18.39 26.08
C ALA A 7 4.96 -19.52 27.01
N THR A 8 4.59 -19.23 28.26
CA THR A 8 3.74 -20.14 29.06
C THR A 8 2.29 -19.76 28.80
N SER A 9 1.38 -20.73 28.67
CA SER A 9 0.02 -20.56 28.10
C SER A 9 -0.78 -19.33 28.59
N GLY A 10 -0.59 -18.90 29.85
CA GLY A 10 -1.19 -17.68 30.42
C GLY A 10 -0.62 -16.36 29.87
N LYS A 11 0.68 -16.30 29.60
CA LYS A 11 1.38 -15.12 29.06
C LYS A 11 1.36 -15.05 27.52
N LEU A 12 0.98 -16.15 26.83
CA LEU A 12 0.88 -16.17 25.37
C LEU A 12 -0.22 -15.22 24.85
N ARG A 13 -1.39 -15.18 25.50
CA ARG A 13 -2.47 -14.25 25.14
C ARG A 13 -2.04 -12.79 25.31
N GLU A 14 -1.36 -12.47 26.41
CA GLU A 14 -0.82 -11.13 26.68
C GLU A 14 0.27 -10.76 25.67
N GLY A 15 1.18 -11.68 25.35
CA GLY A 15 2.19 -11.50 24.32
C GLY A 15 1.59 -11.21 22.94
N LEU A 16 0.57 -11.96 22.53
CA LEU A 16 -0.15 -11.72 21.27
C LEU A 16 -0.91 -10.37 21.29
N ALA A 17 -1.47 -9.98 22.44
CA ALA A 17 -2.10 -8.67 22.59
C ALA A 17 -1.09 -7.52 22.47
N ALA A 18 0.11 -7.68 23.04
CA ALA A 18 1.21 -6.72 22.90
C ALA A 18 1.69 -6.62 21.45
N VAL A 19 1.88 -7.75 20.76
CA VAL A 19 2.22 -7.77 19.32
C VAL A 19 1.15 -7.06 18.49
N ARG A 20 -0.13 -7.29 18.80
CA ARG A 20 -1.24 -6.59 18.14
C ARG A 20 -1.22 -5.08 18.40
N ALA A 21 -0.90 -4.66 19.62
CA ALA A 21 -0.78 -3.24 19.95
C ALA A 21 0.38 -2.57 19.19
N LEU A 22 1.54 -3.23 19.12
CA LEU A 22 2.69 -2.74 18.35
C LEU A 22 2.39 -2.63 16.85
N ARG A 23 1.73 -3.63 16.26
CA ARG A 23 1.32 -3.55 14.84
C ARG A 23 0.42 -2.34 14.57
N ARG A 24 -0.54 -2.07 15.46
CA ARG A 24 -1.40 -0.89 15.34
C ARG A 24 -0.60 0.42 15.40
N LEU A 25 0.32 0.53 16.36
CA LEU A 25 1.17 1.71 16.49
C LEU A 25 2.02 1.92 15.23
N VAL A 26 2.62 0.85 14.69
CA VAL A 26 3.37 0.92 13.43
C VAL A 26 2.47 1.34 12.27
N ASP A 27 1.27 0.77 12.15
CA ASP A 27 0.30 1.15 11.11
C ASP A 27 -0.18 2.62 11.21
N GLU A 28 -0.21 3.18 12.43
CA GLU A 28 -0.54 4.59 12.68
C GLU A 28 0.64 5.50 12.30
N MET A 29 1.84 5.18 12.79
CA MET A 29 3.06 5.94 12.46
C MET A 29 3.35 5.93 10.96
N GLU A 30 3.21 4.78 10.31
CA GLU A 30 3.39 4.64 8.86
C GLU A 30 2.45 5.60 8.12
N ALA A 31 1.17 5.64 8.49
CA ALA A 31 0.24 6.56 7.85
C ALA A 31 0.57 8.02 8.10
N LEU A 32 0.98 8.40 9.32
CA LEU A 32 1.41 9.78 9.59
C LEU A 32 2.62 10.19 8.74
N GLN A 33 3.60 9.29 8.57
CA GLN A 33 4.78 9.57 7.76
C GLN A 33 4.46 9.65 6.27
N VAL A 34 3.64 8.73 5.77
CA VAL A 34 3.11 8.81 4.40
C VAL A 34 2.34 10.12 4.25
N ASP A 35 1.54 10.49 5.26
CA ASP A 35 0.79 11.75 5.36
C ASP A 35 1.66 12.96 5.10
N ARG A 36 2.72 13.07 5.90
CA ARG A 36 3.73 14.09 5.75
C ARG A 36 4.47 14.05 4.41
N ALA A 37 4.87 12.88 3.92
CA ALA A 37 5.60 12.76 2.65
C ALA A 37 4.78 13.27 1.46
N ARG A 38 3.47 12.96 1.44
CA ARG A 38 2.56 13.48 0.41
C ARG A 38 2.34 14.99 0.51
N GLU A 39 2.27 15.56 1.73
CA GLU A 39 2.25 17.02 1.93
C GLU A 39 3.51 17.69 1.39
N LEU A 40 4.66 17.03 1.55
CA LEU A 40 5.95 17.47 1.02
C LEU A 40 6.11 17.23 -0.49
N GLY A 41 5.09 16.67 -1.16
CA GLY A 41 5.07 16.47 -2.61
C GLY A 41 5.73 15.18 -3.10
N TRP A 42 6.16 14.29 -2.22
CA TRP A 42 6.87 13.05 -2.61
C TRP A 42 6.01 12.15 -3.49
N ALA A 43 6.60 11.54 -4.54
CA ALA A 43 5.87 10.62 -5.38
C ALA A 43 5.56 9.31 -4.64
N TRP A 44 4.54 8.58 -5.08
CA TRP A 44 4.20 7.28 -4.50
C TRP A 44 5.33 6.24 -4.64
N GLY A 45 6.23 6.40 -5.62
CA GLY A 45 7.42 5.56 -5.76
C GLY A 45 8.39 5.79 -4.61
N ASP A 46 8.76 7.04 -4.37
CA ASP A 46 9.69 7.47 -3.31
C ASP A 46 9.21 7.11 -1.90
N ILE A 47 7.89 7.02 -1.71
CA ILE A 47 7.28 6.55 -0.46
C ILE A 47 7.30 5.02 -0.35
N ALA A 48 7.15 4.31 -1.47
CA ALA A 48 7.03 2.85 -1.48
C ALA A 48 8.39 2.15 -1.29
N GLU A 49 9.47 2.75 -1.80
CA GLU A 49 10.84 2.26 -1.64
C GLU A 49 11.23 2.03 -0.17
N PRO A 50 11.18 3.03 0.73
CA PRO A 50 11.52 2.84 2.14
C PRO A 50 10.55 1.93 2.90
N LEU A 51 9.32 1.74 2.39
CA LEU A 51 8.34 0.81 2.96
C LEU A 51 8.53 -0.64 2.46
N GLY A 52 9.39 -0.88 1.48
CA GLY A 52 9.62 -2.20 0.89
C GLY A 52 8.38 -2.78 0.19
N ILE A 53 7.48 -1.93 -0.30
CA ILE A 53 6.26 -2.34 -1.01
C ILE A 53 6.24 -1.76 -2.42
N SER A 54 5.34 -2.28 -3.27
CA SER A 54 5.15 -1.69 -4.60
C SER A 54 4.42 -0.34 -4.52
N ARG A 55 4.67 0.55 -5.50
CA ARG A 55 3.94 1.82 -5.68
C ARG A 55 2.41 1.61 -5.66
N GLN A 56 1.93 0.56 -6.32
CA GLN A 56 0.50 0.21 -6.38
C GLN A 56 -0.05 -0.17 -5.00
N SER A 57 0.71 -0.95 -4.23
CA SER A 57 0.34 -1.31 -2.84
C SER A 57 0.32 -0.08 -1.94
N ALA A 58 1.32 0.80 -2.04
CA ALA A 58 1.37 2.06 -1.29
C ALA A 58 0.16 2.95 -1.63
N HIS A 59 -0.09 3.17 -2.92
CA HIS A 59 -1.23 3.95 -3.36
C HIS A 59 -2.54 3.38 -2.82
N LYS A 60 -2.83 2.09 -3.07
CA LYS A 60 -4.07 1.44 -2.62
C LYS A 60 -4.25 1.47 -1.10
N LYS A 61 -3.18 1.27 -0.32
CA LYS A 61 -3.23 1.25 1.15
C LYS A 61 -3.53 2.64 1.71
N HIS A 62 -2.90 3.68 1.18
CA HIS A 62 -2.88 5.00 1.80
C HIS A 62 -3.88 6.00 1.20
N THR A 63 -4.26 5.91 -0.08
CA THR A 63 -5.26 6.83 -0.65
C THR A 63 -6.65 6.61 -0.06
N ARG A 64 -7.07 5.35 0.09
CA ARG A 64 -8.35 5.01 0.74
C ARG A 64 -8.42 5.49 2.19
N ARG A 65 -7.30 5.43 2.92
CA ARG A 65 -7.23 5.92 4.31
C ARG A 65 -7.41 7.43 4.37
N ARG A 66 -6.70 8.18 3.50
CA ARG A 66 -6.80 9.65 3.45
C ARG A 66 -8.14 10.16 2.97
N ALA A 67 -8.83 9.45 2.07
CA ALA A 67 -10.17 9.87 1.65
C ALA A 67 -11.15 9.98 2.85
N LYS A 68 -10.89 9.27 3.95
CA LYS A 68 -11.66 9.34 5.19
C LYS A 68 -11.30 10.56 6.07
N THR A 69 -10.16 11.21 5.82
CA THR A 69 -9.63 12.34 6.58
C THR A 69 -9.40 13.53 5.64
N PRO A 70 -10.34 14.50 5.54
CA PRO A 70 -10.16 15.65 4.66
C PRO A 70 -8.91 16.44 5.03
N HIS A 71 -7.93 16.52 4.13
CA HIS A 71 -6.68 17.27 4.35
C HIS A 71 -6.71 18.60 3.57
N PRO A 72 -6.62 19.76 4.24
CA PRO A 72 -6.69 21.06 3.57
C PRO A 72 -5.36 21.44 2.90
N ALA A 73 -5.44 21.70 1.58
CA ALA A 73 -4.46 22.40 0.74
C ALA A 73 -3.26 21.61 0.18
N SER A 74 -3.39 21.19 -1.08
CA SER A 74 -2.29 20.76 -1.96
C SER A 74 -1.53 21.98 -2.52
N ARG A 75 -0.20 22.03 -2.37
CA ARG A 75 0.69 22.79 -3.27
C ARG A 75 1.48 21.82 -4.14
N PRO A 76 1.64 22.09 -5.45
CA PRO A 76 2.36 21.21 -6.36
C PRO A 76 3.87 21.52 -6.29
N GLY A 77 4.65 20.53 -5.85
CA GLY A 77 6.11 20.51 -5.91
C GLY A 77 6.56 19.37 -6.83
N ALA A 78 7.37 19.70 -7.83
CA ALA A 78 7.79 18.86 -8.94
C ALA A 78 8.49 17.55 -8.51
N GLY A 79 8.17 16.45 -9.20
CA GLY A 79 8.80 15.14 -9.05
C GLY A 79 8.08 14.07 -9.89
N SER A 80 8.25 14.15 -11.21
CA SER A 80 7.92 13.15 -12.24
C SER A 80 6.96 12.01 -11.85
N ASP A 81 5.65 12.20 -12.11
CA ASP A 81 4.79 11.08 -12.48
C ASP A 81 5.26 10.57 -13.85
N GLY A 82 6.18 9.60 -13.81
CA GLY A 82 6.57 8.83 -14.98
C GLY A 82 5.35 8.14 -15.58
N THR A 83 4.83 8.72 -16.65
CA THR A 83 4.19 7.97 -17.74
C THR A 83 5.19 6.97 -18.30
N SER A 84 4.86 5.68 -18.18
CA SER A 84 5.31 4.48 -18.93
C SER A 84 5.06 3.28 -17.98
N GLU A 85 4.40 2.17 -18.31
CA GLU A 85 4.21 1.48 -19.59
C GLU A 85 3.01 0.52 -19.44
N GLU A 86 2.07 0.62 -20.39
CA GLU A 86 1.35 -0.47 -21.05
C GLU A 86 1.21 -1.83 -20.33
N ALA A 87 0.01 -2.09 -19.78
CA ALA A 87 -0.46 -3.45 -19.57
C ALA A 87 -0.89 -4.06 -20.93
N PRO A 88 -0.59 -5.33 -21.21
CA PRO A 88 -0.80 -5.90 -22.53
C PRO A 88 -2.27 -5.84 -22.94
N ARG A 89 -2.52 -5.29 -24.13
CA ARG A 89 -3.78 -5.49 -24.85
C ARG A 89 -3.96 -7.00 -24.99
N LYS A 90 -4.91 -7.58 -24.24
CA LYS A 90 -5.44 -8.89 -24.58
C LYS A 90 -6.09 -8.70 -25.96
N GLY A 91 -5.38 -9.13 -27.00
CA GLY A 91 -5.94 -9.28 -28.32
C GLY A 91 -7.06 -10.29 -28.20
N ASP A 92 -8.29 -9.80 -28.14
CA ASP A 92 -9.48 -10.62 -28.27
C ASP A 92 -9.55 -11.01 -29.76
N GLY A 93 -8.72 -11.99 -30.12
CA GLY A 93 -8.70 -12.60 -31.42
C GLY A 93 -10.10 -13.07 -31.76
N ARG A 94 -10.68 -12.43 -32.78
CA ARG A 94 -11.75 -12.91 -33.66
C ARG A 94 -11.99 -14.42 -33.52
N SER A 95 -13.03 -14.79 -32.78
CA SER A 95 -13.70 -16.07 -32.99
C SER A 95 -14.71 -15.88 -34.10
N GLY A 96 -14.21 -15.85 -35.33
CA GLY A 96 -14.99 -15.77 -36.55
C GLY A 96 -15.29 -17.17 -37.09
N HIS A 97 -16.59 -17.48 -37.14
CA HIS A 97 -17.25 -18.40 -38.05
C HIS A 97 -16.98 -19.92 -37.94
N ILE A 98 -17.98 -20.61 -37.42
CA ILE A 98 -18.34 -21.99 -37.75
C ILE A 98 -18.78 -22.00 -39.21
N GLN A 99 -18.07 -22.73 -40.09
CA GLN A 99 -18.65 -23.23 -41.33
C GLN A 99 -19.19 -24.64 -41.06
N ARG A 100 -20.52 -24.73 -40.98
CA ARG A 100 -21.26 -25.92 -41.37
C ARG A 100 -21.36 -25.89 -42.89
N SER A 101 -21.09 -27.01 -43.56
CA SER A 101 -21.90 -27.54 -44.66
C SER A 101 -21.27 -28.84 -45.20
N ASP A 102 -22.13 -29.86 -45.23
CA ASP A 102 -22.14 -31.16 -45.94
C ASP A 102 -20.87 -32.02 -46.06
#